data_AF-A0A3M1P9R3-F1
#
_entry.id   AF-A0A3M1P9R3-F1
#
_cell.length_a   1.000
_cell.length_b   1.000
_cell.length_c   1.000
_cell.angle_alpha   90.00
_cell.angle_beta   90.00
_cell.angle_gamma   90.00
#
_symmetry.space_group_name_H-M   'P 1'
#
loop_
_entity.id
_entity.type
_entity.pdbx_description
1 polymer ?
#
loop_
_entity_poly.entity_id
_entity_poly.type
_entity_poly.pdbx_seq_one_letter_code
_entity_poly.pdbx_strand_id
1 'polypeptide(L)' 'MDSKALILTIAVLLFGGATLFVACKNMTKGFGSYNLKVLGIILVATFASLIGINHENSVTAMMGILGAIAGYLFGIKDQQ' A
#
# COMPACT_ATOMS: atom_id res chain seq x y z
N MET A 1 -4.54 -23.01 -2.88
CA MET A 1 -5.13 -21.66 -3.00
C MET A 1 -6.52 -21.84 -3.55
N ASP A 2 -7.54 -21.49 -2.78
CA ASP A 2 -8.93 -21.49 -3.25
C ASP A 2 -9.06 -20.62 -4.52
N SER A 3 -9.85 -21.07 -5.49
CA SER A 3 -10.11 -20.31 -6.74
C SER A 3 -10.59 -18.89 -6.45
N LYS A 4 -11.29 -18.67 -5.33
CA LYS A 4 -11.74 -17.37 -4.85
C LYS A 4 -10.58 -16.47 -4.40
N ALA A 5 -9.62 -17.02 -3.64
CA ALA A 5 -8.43 -16.28 -3.19
C ALA A 5 -7.54 -15.87 -4.36
N LEU A 6 -7.43 -16.72 -5.39
CA LEU A 6 -6.72 -16.40 -6.64
C LEU A 6 -7.33 -15.19 -7.36
N ILE A 7 -8.66 -15.21 -7.56
CA ILE A 7 -9.38 -14.13 -8.24
C ILE A 7 -9.23 -12.81 -7.47
N LEU A 8 -9.37 -12.83 -6.14
CA LEU A 8 -9.20 -11.65 -5.30
C LEU A 8 -7.76 -11.11 -5.34
N THR A 9 -6.76 -12.00 -5.33
CA THR A 9 -5.35 -11.60 -5.43
C THR A 9 -5.05 -10.90 -6.76
N ILE A 10 -5.56 -11.44 -7.87
CA ILE A 10 -5.42 -10.84 -9.20
C ILE A 10 -6.13 -9.48 -9.26
N ALA A 11 -7.33 -9.37 -8.67
CA ALA A 11 -8.07 -8.11 -8.61
C ALA A 11 -7.29 -7.04 -7.83
N VAL A 12 -6.73 -7.37 -6.67
CA VAL A 12 -5.91 -6.44 -5.86
C VAL A 12 -4.65 -6.02 -6.61
N LEU A 13 -3.97 -6.95 -7.30
CA LEU A 13 -2.80 -6.63 -8.11
C LEU A 13 -3.12 -5.68 -9.27
N LEU A 14 -4.22 -5.92 -9.98
CA LEU A 14 -4.68 -5.04 -11.06
C LEU A 14 -5.05 -3.65 -10.53
N PHE A 15 -5.77 -3.59 -9.41
CA PHE A 15 -6.22 -2.33 -8.83
C PHE A 15 -5.06 -1.53 -8.21
N GLY A 16 -4.19 -2.20 -7.45
CA GLY A 16 -2.98 -1.62 -6.88
C GLY A 16 -1.98 -1.16 -7.95
N GLY A 17 -1.81 -1.97 -9.00
CA GLY A 17 -0.97 -1.61 -10.16
C GLY A 17 -1.53 -0.43 -10.94
N ALA A 18 -2.84 -0.41 -11.22
CA ALA A 18 -3.49 0.70 -11.91
C ALA A 18 -3.42 2.00 -11.10
N THR A 19 -3.65 1.95 -9.79
CA THR A 19 -3.55 3.12 -8.91
C THR A 19 -2.12 3.64 -8.79
N LEU A 20 -1.11 2.76 -8.72
CA LEU A 20 0.31 3.13 -8.80
C LEU A 20 0.63 3.83 -10.14
N PHE A 21 0.16 3.28 -11.25
CA PHE A 21 0.40 3.84 -12.57
C PHE A 21 -0.24 5.23 -12.73
N VAL A 22 -1.50 5.38 -12.29
CA VAL A 22 -2.21 6.66 -12.30
C VAL A 22 -1.54 7.67 -11.38
N ALA A 23 -1.12 7.25 -10.18
CA ALA A 23 -0.39 8.10 -9.25
C ALA A 23 0.93 8.59 -9.85
N CYS A 24 1.75 7.69 -10.43
CA CYS A 24 2.98 8.07 -11.12
C CYS A 24 2.73 9.02 -12.29
N LYS A 25 1.68 8.80 -13.09
CA LYS A 25 1.34 9.67 -14.22
C LYS A 25 0.90 11.07 -13.78
N ASN A 26 0.17 11.17 -12.67
CA ASN A 26 -0.28 12.45 -12.13
C ASN A 26 0.80 13.20 -11.32
N MET A 27 1.96 12.59 -11.08
CA MET A 27 3.10 13.21 -10.41
C MET A 27 3.93 14.06 -11.39
N THR A 28 3.33 15.15 -11.86
CA THR A 28 3.95 16.09 -12.82
C THR A 28 5.08 16.94 -12.24
N LYS A 29 5.19 17.04 -10.91
CA LYS A 29 6.23 17.83 -10.20
C LYS A 29 7.36 17.00 -9.57
N GLY A 30 7.50 15.72 -9.93
CA GLY A 30 8.53 14.81 -9.41
C GLY A 30 8.21 14.16 -8.06
N PHE A 31 9.16 13.44 -7.46
CA PHE A 31 9.00 12.72 -6.19
C PHE A 31 9.20 13.63 -4.97
N GLY A 32 8.37 14.66 -4.84
CA GLY A 32 8.34 15.50 -3.62
C GLY A 32 7.82 14.74 -2.39
N SER A 33 8.04 15.29 -1.19
CA SER A 33 7.66 14.62 0.08
C SER A 33 6.17 14.25 0.15
N TYR A 34 5.29 15.03 -0.49
CA TYR A 34 3.86 14.72 -0.58
C TYR A 34 3.57 13.54 -1.51
N ASN A 35 4.20 13.51 -2.68
CA ASN A 35 4.04 12.44 -3.67
C ASN A 35 4.61 11.11 -3.17
N LEU A 36 5.71 11.15 -2.41
CA LEU A 36 6.28 9.97 -1.76
C LEU A 36 5.32 9.36 -0.73
N LYS A 37 4.60 10.21 0.03
CA LYS A 37 3.56 9.75 0.96
C LYS A 37 2.42 9.07 0.21
N VAL A 38 1.93 9.66 -0.88
CA VAL A 38 0.85 9.08 -1.70
C VAL A 38 1.26 7.71 -2.25
N LEU A 39 2.47 7.58 -2.83
CA LEU A 39 2.97 6.29 -3.31
C LEU A 39 3.11 5.27 -2.18
N GLY A 40 3.63 5.70 -1.03
CA GLY A 40 3.77 4.87 0.14
C GLY A 40 2.42 4.34 0.65
N ILE A 41 1.38 5.17 0.70
CA ILE A 41 0.03 4.75 1.08
C ILE A 41 -0.51 3.69 0.11
N ILE A 42 -0.37 3.92 -1.20
CA ILE A 42 -0.86 2.98 -2.22
C ILE A 42 -0.14 1.63 -2.08
N LEU A 43 1.18 1.66 -1.87
CA LEU A 43 2.00 0.46 -1.68
C LEU A 43 1.56 -0.32 -0.43
N VAL A 44 1.42 0.38 0.70
CA VAL A 44 1.02 -0.19 1.99
C VAL A 44 -0.38 -0.80 1.91
N ALA A 45 -1.35 -0.08 1.33
CA ALA A 45 -2.72 -0.57 1.14
C ALA A 45 -2.79 -1.80 0.24
N THR A 46 -1.96 -1.85 -0.80
CA THR A 46 -1.88 -3.00 -1.72
C THR A 46 -1.31 -4.23 -1.01
N PHE A 47 -0.22 -4.08 -0.26
CA PHE A 47 0.36 -5.18 0.52
C PHE A 47 -0.54 -5.63 1.67
N ALA A 48 -1.23 -4.70 2.34
CA ALA A 48 -2.25 -5.01 3.35
C ALA A 48 -3.31 -5.96 2.79
N SER A 49 -3.86 -5.58 1.65
CA SER A 49 -4.93 -6.35 1.00
C SER A 49 -4.44 -7.74 0.58
N LEU A 50 -3.20 -7.83 0.06
CA LEU A 50 -2.57 -9.09 -0.35
C LEU A 50 -2.35 -10.06 0.82
N ILE A 51 -1.85 -9.57 1.95
CA ILE A 51 -1.62 -10.41 3.13
C ILE A 51 -2.97 -10.82 3.75
N GLY A 52 -3.96 -9.91 3.76
CA GLY A 52 -5.30 -10.17 4.32
C GLY A 52 -6.06 -11.27 3.58
N ILE A 53 -5.87 -11.37 2.27
CA ILE A 53 -6.46 -12.43 1.45
C ILE A 53 -5.75 -13.78 1.68
N ASN A 54 -4.45 -13.77 1.96
CA ASN A 54 -3.66 -15.00 2.05
C ASN A 54 -3.62 -15.62 3.43
N HIS A 55 -3.73 -14.85 4.52
CA HIS A 55 -3.64 -15.36 5.89
C HIS A 55 -4.62 -14.64 6.83
N GLU A 56 -5.76 -15.28 7.14
CA GLU A 56 -6.75 -14.76 8.11
C GLU A 56 -6.19 -14.60 9.53
N ASN A 57 -5.24 -15.43 9.94
CA ASN A 57 -4.62 -15.36 11.29
C ASN A 57 -3.45 -14.36 11.37
N SER A 58 -3.05 -13.74 10.26
CA SER A 58 -1.90 -12.82 10.22
C SER A 58 -2.29 -11.35 10.28
N VAL A 59 -3.57 -11.04 10.53
CA VAL A 59 -4.10 -9.66 10.57
C VAL A 59 -3.32 -8.78 11.56
N THR A 60 -2.96 -9.29 12.74
CA THR A 60 -2.20 -8.51 13.73
C THR A 60 -0.78 -8.15 13.26
N ALA A 61 -0.04 -9.12 12.71
CA ALA A 61 1.32 -8.88 12.20
C ALA A 61 1.31 -7.92 11.01
N MET A 62 0.32 -8.08 10.14
CA MET A 62 0.06 -7.21 9.01
C MET A 62 -0.23 -5.78 9.48
N MET A 63 -1.13 -5.61 10.46
CA MET A 63 -1.44 -4.30 11.02
C MET A 63 -0.22 -3.63 11.67
N GLY A 64 0.68 -4.40 12.28
CA GLY A 64 1.96 -3.92 12.81
C GLY A 64 2.90 -3.39 11.71
N ILE A 65 3.05 -4.13 10.60
CA ILE A 65 3.85 -3.69 9.45
C ILE A 65 3.22 -2.47 8.78
N LEU A 66 1.89 -2.45 8.61
CA LEU A 66 1.15 -1.29 8.11
C LEU A 66 1.40 -0.06 8.98
N GLY A 67 1.28 -0.22 10.30
CA GLY A 67 1.50 0.85 11.27
C GLY A 67 2.92 1.39 11.23
N ALA A 68 3.92 0.51 11.09
CA ALA A 68 5.33 0.91 10.96
C ALA A 68 5.60 1.71 9.68
N ILE A 69 5.10 1.25 8.54
CA ILE A 69 5.32 1.95 7.25
C ILE A 69 4.52 3.25 7.20
N ALA A 70 3.26 3.25 7.66
CA ALA A 70 2.47 4.47 7.77
C ALA A 70 3.11 5.46 8.74
N GLY A 71 3.59 5.01 9.90
CA GLY A 71 4.33 5.83 10.86
C GLY A 71 5.62 6.41 10.29
N TYR A 72 6.34 5.69 9.44
CA TYR A 72 7.52 6.22 8.74
C TYR A 72 7.16 7.25 7.66
N LEU A 73 6.10 6.99 6.88
CA LEU A 73 5.65 7.88 5.80
C LEU A 73 4.99 9.16 6.34
N PHE A 74 4.20 9.05 7.40
CA PHE A 74 3.47 10.15 8.02
C PHE A 74 4.15 10.71 9.26
N GLY A 75 5.26 10.10 9.69
CA GLY A 75 6.08 10.55 10.81
C GLY A 75 6.32 12.04 10.69
N ILE A 76 5.89 12.76 11.72
CA ILE A 76 6.02 14.21 11.83
C ILE A 76 7.51 14.50 11.71
N LYS A 77 7.93 15.08 10.59
CA LYS A 77 9.19 15.81 10.57
C LYS A 77 8.90 17.05 11.38
N ASP A 78 9.28 17.03 12.65
CA ASP A 78 9.46 18.26 13.40
C ASP A 78 10.36 19.13 12.54
N GLN A 79 9.76 20.19 11.98
CA GLN A 79 10.52 21.28 11.41
C GLN A 79 11.06 22.05 12.61
N GLN A 80 12.20 21.57 13.13
CA GLN A 80 13.11 22.45 13.86
C GLN A 80 13.78 23.39 12.88
#